data_AF-A0A818V3Z8-F1
#
_entry.id   AF-A0A818V3Z8-F1
#
_cell.length_a   1.000
_cell.length_b   1.000
_cell.length_c   1.000
_cell.angle_alpha   90.00
_cell.angle_beta   90.00
_cell.angle_gamma   90.00
#
_symmetry.space_group_name_H-M   'P 1'
#
loop_
_entity.id
_entity.type
_entity.pdbx_description
1 polymer ?
#
loop_
_entity_poly.entity_id
_entity_poly.type
_entity_poly.pdbx_seq_one_letter_code
_entity_poly.pdbx_strand_id
1 'polypeptide(L)'
;MSLDSSKINKKDEPILCFGCRDKLEENHAGIQCAQGHHLCMPCSANLVAMCIAEPNINLPPRCMVCKIELNSSVFERQLKPEQFVQYTNIMLSLSWSKDILKDNEELIYCAFCSYVEIRVKSPGAQFMFCKHQGCGKTSCLICLHKVTMLEENYDDIDDEEYEEYENNIEEIEKHFKCAELGEAKKIVEMAIENGQKVPCPECGLAGMKDDACTHMTCPECQTYWCYFCGLKEIDCDKSISASTTESVIPIYRHNESWEINPKRCPMYLTAVCDIDDNWPSDENECLEYFHRIRSLKFLRRVYEQLGAEVIEQLNERFGTIDASGFALDDIRYEDLTLINYDNHDDMSDEENECNVDMRTADNTLDEENEYNGDIPTADNEIYIVLD
;
A
#
# COMPACT_ATOMS: atom_id res chain seq x y z
N MET A 1 -42.92 24.15 28.72
CA MET A 1 -42.41 24.99 27.61
C MET A 1 -42.09 24.05 26.46
N SER A 2 -43.00 24.00 25.50
CA SER A 2 -42.91 23.15 24.30
C SER A 2 -42.04 23.90 23.30
N LEU A 3 -40.86 23.36 22.99
CA LEU A 3 -40.02 23.87 21.92
C LEU A 3 -40.59 23.34 20.61
N ASP A 4 -41.25 24.26 19.91
CA ASP A 4 -41.81 24.08 18.58
C ASP A 4 -40.63 24.00 17.57
N SER A 5 -40.15 22.79 17.33
CA SER A 5 -39.17 22.49 16.29
C SER A 5 -39.85 22.57 14.93
N SER A 6 -39.96 23.79 14.43
CA SER A 6 -40.34 24.08 13.04
C SER A 6 -39.44 23.28 12.09
N LYS A 7 -40.01 22.19 11.57
CA LYS A 7 -39.41 21.33 10.55
C LYS A 7 -39.14 22.16 9.31
N ILE A 8 -37.89 22.60 9.16
CA ILE A 8 -37.39 23.06 7.87
C ILE A 8 -37.45 21.83 6.96
N ASN A 9 -38.41 21.82 6.04
CA ASN A 9 -38.46 20.85 4.95
C ASN A 9 -37.21 21.09 4.08
N LYS A 10 -36.08 20.47 4.47
CA LYS A 10 -34.95 20.27 3.55
C LYS A 10 -35.53 19.60 2.33
N LYS A 11 -35.40 20.24 1.16
CA LYS A 11 -35.72 19.59 -0.11
C LYS A 11 -34.99 18.25 -0.14
N ASP A 12 -35.70 17.18 -0.50
CA ASP A 12 -35.16 15.82 -0.55
C ASP A 12 -34.00 15.77 -1.55
N GLU A 13 -32.79 16.02 -1.07
CA GLU A 13 -31.58 15.81 -1.84
C GLU A 13 -31.50 14.31 -2.16
N PRO A 14 -31.22 13.94 -3.43
CA PRO A 14 -31.15 12.53 -3.80
C PRO A 14 -30.02 11.87 -3.00
N ILE A 15 -30.34 10.76 -2.33
CA ILE A 15 -29.32 9.91 -1.71
C ILE A 15 -28.52 9.26 -2.84
N LEU A 16 -27.20 9.40 -2.82
CA LEU A 16 -26.31 8.83 -3.82
C LEU A 16 -25.44 7.74 -3.20
N CYS A 17 -25.17 6.68 -3.96
CA CYS A 17 -24.17 5.68 -3.61
C CYS A 17 -22.78 6.33 -3.62
N PHE A 18 -22.00 6.16 -2.57
CA PHE A 18 -20.64 6.69 -2.53
C PHE A 18 -19.72 6.01 -3.56
N GLY A 19 -19.88 4.71 -3.80
CA GLY A 19 -19.02 3.93 -4.70
C GLY A 19 -19.25 4.25 -6.19
N CYS A 20 -20.49 4.14 -6.66
CA CYS A 20 -20.82 4.29 -8.09
C CYS A 20 -21.55 5.59 -8.45
N ARG A 21 -21.89 6.44 -7.46
CA ARG A 21 -22.67 7.69 -7.63
C ARG A 21 -24.11 7.52 -8.12
N ASP A 22 -24.62 6.30 -8.24
CA ASP A 22 -26.03 6.05 -8.58
C ASP A 22 -26.99 6.61 -7.53
N LYS A 23 -28.14 7.09 -8.00
CA LYS A 23 -29.23 7.54 -7.12
C LYS A 23 -29.89 6.34 -6.44
N LEU A 24 -30.04 6.43 -5.12
CA LEU A 24 -30.62 5.40 -4.27
C LEU A 24 -32.01 5.79 -3.78
N GLU A 25 -32.81 4.77 -3.52
CA GLU A 25 -34.06 4.93 -2.76
C GLU A 25 -33.75 5.21 -1.29
N GLU A 26 -34.62 5.94 -0.60
CA GLU A 26 -34.46 6.31 0.82
C GLU A 26 -34.27 5.09 1.73
N ASN A 27 -34.87 3.95 1.37
CA ASN A 27 -34.80 2.70 2.11
C ASN A 27 -34.03 1.60 1.35
N HIS A 28 -33.00 1.96 0.58
CA HIS A 28 -32.20 0.96 -0.13
C HIS A 28 -31.59 -0.06 0.84
N ALA A 29 -31.47 -1.32 0.40
CA ALA A 29 -31.04 -2.43 1.25
C ALA A 29 -29.52 -2.54 1.48
N GLY A 30 -28.73 -1.63 0.89
CA GLY A 30 -27.26 -1.65 0.96
C GLY A 30 -26.71 -1.15 2.30
N ILE A 31 -25.39 -0.99 2.37
CA ILE A 31 -24.72 -0.53 3.60
C ILE A 31 -24.94 0.97 3.80
N GLN A 32 -25.34 1.33 5.02
CA GLN A 32 -25.42 2.72 5.48
C GLN A 32 -24.60 2.86 6.77
N CYS A 33 -23.67 3.81 6.81
CA CYS A 33 -22.93 4.10 8.04
C CYS A 33 -23.70 5.06 8.96
N ALA A 34 -23.26 5.17 10.23
CA ALA A 34 -23.89 6.04 11.22
C ALA A 34 -23.90 7.53 10.86
N GLN A 35 -23.04 7.97 9.93
CA GLN A 35 -22.98 9.36 9.43
C GLN A 35 -23.83 9.57 8.17
N GLY A 36 -24.60 8.57 7.73
CA GLY A 36 -25.44 8.69 6.55
C GLY A 36 -24.68 8.61 5.23
N HIS A 37 -23.53 7.94 5.17
CA HIS A 37 -22.92 7.54 3.89
C HIS A 37 -23.54 6.21 3.43
N HIS A 38 -23.94 6.16 2.16
CA HIS A 38 -24.72 5.06 1.60
C HIS A 38 -23.94 4.32 0.49
N LEU A 39 -24.04 2.99 0.46
CA LEU A 39 -23.58 2.13 -0.63
C LEU A 39 -24.77 1.38 -1.22
N CYS A 40 -24.83 1.29 -2.55
CA CYS A 40 -25.78 0.43 -3.24
C CYS A 40 -25.48 -1.05 -2.96
N MET A 41 -26.40 -1.96 -3.31
CA MET A 41 -26.20 -3.41 -3.12
C MET A 41 -24.93 -3.94 -3.81
N PRO A 42 -24.65 -3.63 -5.10
CA PRO A 42 -23.40 -4.03 -5.74
C PRO A 42 -22.14 -3.54 -5.03
N CYS A 43 -22.05 -2.24 -4.69
CA CYS A 43 -20.88 -1.70 -3.98
C CYS A 43 -20.75 -2.28 -2.57
N SER A 44 -21.86 -2.61 -1.92
CA SER A 44 -21.85 -3.28 -0.61
C SER A 44 -21.30 -4.70 -0.71
N ALA A 45 -21.66 -5.45 -1.76
CA ALA A 45 -21.12 -6.79 -2.02
C ALA A 45 -19.61 -6.76 -2.30
N ASN A 46 -19.12 -5.72 -3.00
CA ASN A 46 -17.69 -5.51 -3.20
C ASN A 46 -16.97 -5.23 -1.88
N LEU A 47 -17.52 -4.37 -1.03
CA LEU A 47 -16.97 -4.10 0.30
C LEU A 47 -16.90 -5.38 1.15
N VAL A 48 -17.97 -6.20 1.13
CA VAL A 48 -17.99 -7.52 1.79
C VAL A 48 -16.87 -8.43 1.27
N ALA A 49 -16.71 -8.52 -0.05
CA ALA A 49 -15.69 -9.36 -0.66
C ALA A 49 -14.28 -8.94 -0.23
N MET A 50 -13.99 -7.63 -0.23
CA MET A 50 -12.71 -7.07 0.26
C MET A 50 -12.46 -7.39 1.74
N CYS A 51 -13.48 -7.22 2.59
CA CYS A 51 -13.37 -7.53 4.02
C CYS A 51 -13.09 -9.01 4.30
N ILE A 52 -13.67 -9.92 3.51
CA ILE A 52 -13.47 -11.36 3.67
C ILE A 52 -12.13 -11.83 3.07
N ALA A 53 -11.67 -11.20 1.99
CA ALA A 53 -10.40 -11.54 1.35
C ALA A 53 -9.20 -11.20 2.24
N GLU A 54 -9.23 -10.05 2.92
CA GLU A 54 -8.14 -9.57 3.80
C GLU A 54 -8.66 -9.20 5.19
N PRO A 55 -9.07 -10.19 5.99
CA PRO A 55 -9.77 -9.94 7.24
C PRO A 55 -8.93 -9.24 8.30
N ASN A 56 -7.62 -9.49 8.34
CA ASN A 56 -6.73 -8.88 9.33
C ASN A 56 -6.63 -7.35 9.18
N ILE A 57 -6.86 -6.84 7.97
CA ILE A 57 -6.76 -5.41 7.63
C ILE A 57 -8.14 -4.76 7.66
N ASN A 58 -9.12 -5.43 7.07
CA ASN A 58 -10.42 -4.83 6.76
C ASN A 58 -11.51 -5.10 7.81
N LEU A 59 -11.19 -5.79 8.91
CA LEU A 59 -12.12 -6.06 10.00
C LEU A 59 -11.66 -5.42 11.34
N PRO A 60 -12.58 -4.81 12.11
CA PRO A 60 -14.02 -4.68 11.84
C PRO A 60 -14.31 -3.76 10.63
N PRO A 61 -15.41 -3.99 9.90
CA PRO A 61 -15.66 -3.28 8.65
C PRO A 61 -15.89 -1.79 8.92
N ARG A 62 -15.17 -0.91 8.21
CA ARG A 62 -15.26 0.55 8.37
C ARG A 62 -15.92 1.20 7.16
N CYS A 63 -16.62 2.32 7.39
CA CYS A 63 -17.17 3.12 6.31
C CYS A 63 -16.04 3.63 5.41
N MET A 64 -16.14 3.42 4.09
CA MET A 64 -15.07 3.84 3.17
C MET A 64 -14.84 5.37 3.15
N VAL A 65 -15.86 6.16 3.54
CA VAL A 65 -15.81 7.62 3.56
C VAL A 65 -15.28 8.15 4.89
N CYS A 66 -16.03 7.97 5.97
CA CYS A 66 -15.72 8.56 7.27
C CYS A 66 -14.91 7.65 8.19
N LYS A 67 -14.56 6.44 7.75
CA LYS A 67 -13.79 5.42 8.49
C LYS A 67 -14.37 4.96 9.83
N ILE A 68 -15.55 5.45 10.21
CA ILE A 68 -16.29 4.95 11.36
C ILE A 68 -16.67 3.49 11.13
N GLU A 69 -16.49 2.67 12.17
CA GLU A 69 -16.90 1.27 12.18
C GLU A 69 -18.38 1.14 11.80
N LEU A 70 -18.66 0.25 10.86
CA LEU A 70 -20.01 -0.04 10.42
C LEU A 70 -20.71 -0.86 11.51
N ASN A 71 -22.01 -0.59 11.68
CA ASN A 71 -22.82 -1.43 12.54
C ASN A 71 -22.82 -2.86 11.99
N SER A 72 -22.44 -3.84 12.81
CA SER A 72 -22.32 -5.24 12.39
C SER A 72 -23.61 -5.77 11.73
N SER A 73 -24.78 -5.41 12.25
CA SER A 73 -26.06 -5.85 11.66
C SER A 73 -26.30 -5.30 10.25
N VAL A 74 -25.77 -4.11 9.92
CA VAL A 74 -25.89 -3.53 8.58
C VAL A 74 -24.99 -4.28 7.60
N PHE A 75 -23.77 -4.60 8.02
CA PHE A 75 -22.80 -5.35 7.24
C PHE A 75 -23.23 -6.82 7.05
N GLU A 76 -23.67 -7.48 8.14
CA GLU A 76 -24.11 -8.87 8.14
C GLU A 76 -25.30 -9.13 7.21
N ARG A 77 -26.21 -8.17 7.05
CA ARG A 77 -27.32 -8.27 6.08
C ARG A 77 -26.85 -8.40 4.62
N GLN A 78 -25.61 -8.01 4.32
CA GLN A 78 -25.03 -8.14 2.98
C GLN A 78 -24.30 -9.46 2.76
N LEU A 79 -24.08 -10.24 3.83
CA LEU A 79 -23.36 -11.50 3.75
C LEU A 79 -24.28 -12.60 3.21
N LYS A 80 -23.76 -13.39 2.27
CA LYS A 80 -24.37 -14.69 1.93
C LYS A 80 -24.25 -15.64 3.15
N PRO A 81 -25.08 -16.68 3.27
CA PRO A 81 -25.01 -17.61 4.41
C PRO A 81 -23.61 -18.20 4.67
N GLU A 82 -22.90 -18.59 3.61
CA GLU A 82 -21.52 -19.10 3.71
C GLU A 82 -20.54 -18.03 4.20
N GLN A 83 -20.68 -16.81 3.67
CA GLN A 83 -19.88 -15.66 4.08
C GLN A 83 -20.14 -15.24 5.52
N PHE A 84 -21.38 -15.37 6.00
CA PHE A 84 -21.74 -15.08 7.38
C PHE A 84 -21.02 -16.01 8.35
N VAL A 85 -21.02 -17.33 8.07
CA VAL A 85 -20.27 -18.32 8.87
C VAL A 85 -18.78 -17.98 8.88
N GLN A 86 -18.21 -17.68 7.71
CA GLN A 86 -16.82 -17.28 7.59
C GLN A 86 -16.51 -16.00 8.39
N TYR A 87 -17.33 -14.96 8.24
CA TYR A 87 -17.20 -13.69 8.97
C TYR A 87 -17.28 -13.88 10.48
N THR A 88 -18.24 -14.67 10.98
CA THR A 88 -18.36 -14.94 12.43
C THR A 88 -17.11 -15.66 12.96
N ASN A 89 -16.60 -16.66 12.24
CA ASN A 89 -15.39 -17.37 12.63
C ASN A 89 -14.18 -16.43 12.67
N ILE A 90 -14.01 -15.61 11.63
CA ILE A 90 -12.92 -14.64 11.53
C ILE A 90 -13.00 -13.59 12.64
N MET A 91 -14.17 -12.97 12.85
CA MET A 91 -14.35 -11.94 13.87
C MET A 91 -14.09 -12.47 15.27
N LEU A 92 -14.50 -13.71 15.56
CA LEU A 92 -14.19 -14.35 16.82
C LEU A 92 -12.68 -14.52 17.00
N SER A 93 -11.99 -15.01 15.98
CA SER A 93 -10.54 -15.21 16.00
C SER A 93 -9.76 -13.89 16.12
N LEU A 94 -10.17 -12.84 15.40
CA LEU A 94 -9.54 -11.51 15.48
C LEU A 94 -9.81 -10.82 16.81
N SER A 95 -11.00 -11.00 17.37
CA SER A 95 -11.30 -10.46 18.70
C SER A 95 -10.44 -11.15 19.75
N TRP A 96 -10.26 -12.47 19.66
CA TRP A 96 -9.45 -13.23 20.61
C TRP A 96 -7.96 -12.99 20.42
N SER A 97 -7.50 -12.81 19.19
CA SER A 97 -6.07 -12.66 18.93
C SER A 97 -5.47 -11.42 19.57
N LYS A 98 -6.24 -10.32 19.67
CA LYS A 98 -5.80 -9.09 20.34
C LYS A 98 -5.52 -9.29 21.83
N ASP A 99 -6.26 -10.20 22.48
CA ASP A 99 -6.16 -10.41 23.92
C ASP A 99 -5.32 -11.64 24.31
N ILE A 100 -5.17 -12.61 23.39
CA ILE A 100 -4.59 -13.92 23.69
C ILE A 100 -3.20 -14.11 23.06
N LEU A 101 -2.93 -13.54 21.88
CA LEU A 101 -1.65 -13.77 21.22
C LEU A 101 -0.51 -13.20 22.04
N LYS A 102 0.48 -14.04 22.32
CA LYS A 102 1.78 -13.62 22.81
C LYS A 102 2.65 -13.14 21.64
N ASP A 103 3.72 -12.40 21.93
CA ASP A 103 4.65 -11.85 20.92
C ASP A 103 5.21 -12.92 19.96
N ASN A 104 5.34 -14.15 20.44
CA ASN A 104 5.84 -15.30 19.69
C ASN A 104 4.74 -16.19 19.09
N GLU A 105 3.47 -15.78 19.13
CA GLU A 105 2.35 -16.51 18.56
C GLU A 105 1.78 -15.76 17.34
N GLU A 106 1.14 -16.49 16.44
CA GLU A 106 0.48 -15.95 15.25
C GLU A 106 -0.79 -16.71 14.93
N LEU A 107 -1.74 -16.02 14.28
CA LEU A 107 -2.94 -16.60 13.70
C LEU A 107 -2.62 -17.17 12.32
N ILE A 108 -2.91 -18.44 12.12
CA ILE A 108 -2.68 -19.13 10.86
C ILE A 108 -4.01 -19.61 10.28
N TYR A 109 -4.23 -19.30 9.01
CA TYR A 109 -5.43 -19.67 8.27
C TYR A 109 -5.18 -20.86 7.34
N CYS A 110 -6.17 -21.73 7.21
CA CYS A 110 -6.16 -22.76 6.17
C CYS A 110 -6.39 -22.11 4.80
N ALA A 111 -5.54 -22.43 3.81
CA ALA A 111 -5.68 -21.92 2.45
C ALA A 111 -6.95 -22.40 1.70
N PHE A 112 -7.71 -23.35 2.26
CA PHE A 112 -8.81 -24.03 1.58
C PHE A 112 -10.18 -23.89 2.26
N CYS A 113 -10.24 -23.36 3.49
CA CYS A 113 -11.50 -23.18 4.22
C CYS A 113 -11.34 -22.13 5.33
N SER A 114 -12.41 -21.79 6.04
CA SER A 114 -12.39 -20.78 7.12
C SER A 114 -11.75 -21.27 8.44
N TYR A 115 -10.99 -22.36 8.43
CA TYR A 115 -10.34 -22.88 9.63
C TYR A 115 -9.12 -22.02 9.98
N VAL A 116 -8.95 -21.76 11.27
CA VAL A 116 -7.89 -20.92 11.82
C VAL A 116 -7.40 -21.53 13.13
N GLU A 117 -6.10 -21.44 13.39
CA GLU A 117 -5.51 -21.81 14.67
C GLU A 117 -4.38 -20.86 15.06
N ILE A 118 -4.10 -20.79 16.36
CA ILE A 118 -2.96 -20.04 16.89
C ILE A 118 -1.76 -20.99 16.97
N ARG A 119 -0.60 -20.56 16.46
CA ARG A 119 0.66 -21.30 16.64
C ARG A 119 1.77 -20.40 17.13
N VAL A 120 2.77 -21.03 17.72
CA VAL A 120 4.05 -20.38 18.03
C VAL A 120 4.84 -20.22 16.72
N LYS A 121 5.37 -19.04 16.48
CA LYS A 121 6.28 -18.75 15.36
C LYS A 121 7.48 -19.69 15.44
N SER A 122 7.72 -20.48 14.39
CA SER A 122 8.85 -21.42 14.33
C SER A 122 9.68 -21.23 13.05
N PRO A 123 11.02 -21.18 13.14
CA PRO A 123 11.90 -21.19 11.98
C PRO A 123 11.97 -22.62 11.42
N GLY A 124 11.18 -22.94 10.41
CA GLY A 124 11.14 -24.28 9.82
C GLY A 124 10.05 -24.42 8.78
N ALA A 125 9.95 -25.60 8.16
CA ALA A 125 8.84 -25.89 7.24
C ALA A 125 7.51 -25.82 8.00
N GLN A 126 6.76 -24.76 7.71
CA GLN A 126 5.48 -24.56 8.36
C GLN A 126 4.37 -25.14 7.48
N PHE A 127 3.87 -26.30 7.88
CA PHE A 127 2.71 -26.95 7.29
C PHE A 127 1.47 -26.72 8.14
N MET A 128 0.37 -26.32 7.52
CA MET A 128 -0.93 -26.22 8.14
C MET A 128 -1.71 -27.51 7.95
N PHE A 129 -2.06 -28.18 9.04
CA PHE A 129 -2.90 -29.38 9.02
C PHE A 129 -4.32 -28.96 9.41
N CYS A 130 -5.22 -28.87 8.44
CA CYS A 130 -6.56 -28.35 8.71
C CYS A 130 -7.39 -29.34 9.54
N LYS A 131 -7.75 -28.97 10.77
CA LYS A 131 -8.58 -29.80 11.68
C LYS A 131 -10.08 -29.68 11.43
N HIS A 132 -10.50 -28.93 10.40
CA HIS A 132 -11.91 -28.84 10.04
C HIS A 132 -12.38 -30.16 9.42
N GLN A 133 -13.47 -30.74 9.96
CA GLN A 133 -13.96 -32.08 9.61
C GLN A 133 -14.25 -32.27 8.11
N GLY A 134 -14.65 -31.21 7.41
CA GLY A 134 -14.90 -31.25 5.96
C GLY A 134 -13.71 -30.91 5.07
N CYS A 135 -12.58 -30.48 5.64
CA CYS A 135 -11.40 -30.08 4.87
C CYS A 135 -10.31 -31.14 4.94
N GLY A 136 -9.71 -31.35 6.11
CA GLY A 136 -8.64 -32.34 6.33
C GLY A 136 -7.37 -32.13 5.47
N LYS A 137 -7.27 -31.05 4.70
CA LYS A 137 -6.14 -30.80 3.79
C LYS A 137 -4.94 -30.25 4.58
N THR A 138 -3.76 -30.55 4.06
CA THR A 138 -2.49 -29.95 4.49
C THR A 138 -2.05 -28.91 3.46
N SER A 139 -1.52 -27.77 3.91
CA SER A 139 -0.94 -26.74 3.03
C SER A 139 0.38 -26.20 3.56
N CYS A 140 1.27 -25.81 2.66
CA CYS A 140 2.46 -25.02 3.01
C CYS A 140 2.03 -23.59 3.36
N LEU A 141 2.53 -23.02 4.46
CA LEU A 141 2.16 -21.66 4.86
C LEU A 141 2.78 -20.54 4.02
N ILE A 142 3.78 -20.87 3.22
CA ILE A 142 4.55 -19.87 2.46
C ILE A 142 4.03 -19.74 1.03
N CYS A 143 3.82 -20.87 0.35
CA CYS A 143 3.25 -20.88 -1.00
C CYS A 143 1.74 -21.16 -1.05
N LEU A 144 1.11 -21.51 0.08
CA LEU A 144 -0.32 -21.80 0.21
C LEU A 144 -0.83 -22.97 -0.65
N HIS A 145 0.05 -23.76 -1.26
CA HIS A 145 -0.30 -24.95 -2.03
C HIS A 145 -0.59 -26.14 -1.11
N LYS A 146 -1.39 -27.09 -1.63
CA LYS A 146 -1.68 -28.36 -0.96
C LYS A 146 -0.37 -29.16 -0.85
N VAL A 147 -0.19 -29.85 0.27
CA VAL A 147 0.94 -30.73 0.53
C VAL A 147 0.40 -32.11 0.86
N THR A 148 1.00 -33.17 0.31
CA THR A 148 0.64 -34.55 0.65
C THR A 148 1.17 -34.93 2.03
N MET A 149 0.42 -35.75 2.77
CA MET A 149 0.83 -36.26 4.08
C MET A 149 1.49 -37.62 3.89
N LEU A 150 2.63 -37.84 4.53
CA LEU A 150 3.20 -39.18 4.65
C LEU A 150 2.39 -39.97 5.69
N GLU A 151 2.05 -41.21 5.36
CA GLU A 151 1.43 -42.12 6.31
C GLU A 151 2.47 -42.58 7.35
N GLU A 152 2.03 -42.79 8.60
CA GLU A 152 2.93 -43.15 9.70
C GLU A 152 3.47 -44.59 9.62
N ASN A 153 2.85 -45.46 8.82
CA ASN A 153 3.19 -46.89 8.72
C ASN A 153 4.02 -47.20 7.47
N TYR A 154 5.30 -46.85 7.48
CA TYR A 154 6.21 -47.12 6.35
C TYR A 154 6.66 -48.60 6.27
N ASP A 155 6.53 -49.37 7.35
CA ASP A 155 7.08 -50.74 7.45
C ASP A 155 6.29 -51.79 6.62
N ASP A 156 5.05 -51.49 6.20
CA ASP A 156 4.13 -52.43 5.53
C ASP A 156 3.79 -52.03 4.07
N ILE A 157 4.51 -51.06 3.49
CA ILE A 157 4.28 -50.56 2.12
C ILE A 157 4.74 -51.64 1.11
N ASP A 158 3.88 -52.00 0.15
CA ASP A 158 4.24 -52.90 -0.94
C ASP A 158 5.05 -52.20 -2.06
N ASP A 159 5.60 -52.98 -3.00
CA ASP A 159 6.45 -52.44 -4.08
C ASP A 159 5.72 -51.41 -4.96
N GLU A 160 4.38 -51.47 -5.08
CA GLU A 160 3.59 -50.51 -5.88
C GLU A 160 3.33 -49.21 -5.10
N GLU A 161 3.03 -49.30 -3.81
CA GLU A 161 2.83 -48.14 -2.92
C GLU A 161 4.15 -47.39 -2.62
N TYR A 162 5.30 -48.04 -2.78
CA TYR A 162 6.61 -47.43 -2.56
C TYR A 162 6.92 -46.29 -3.55
N GLU A 163 6.54 -46.43 -4.82
CA GLU A 163 6.72 -45.38 -5.82
C GLU A 163 5.89 -44.13 -5.48
N GLU A 164 4.64 -44.29 -5.00
CA GLU A 164 3.81 -43.17 -4.57
C GLU A 164 4.41 -42.47 -3.34
N TYR A 165 4.93 -43.25 -2.39
CA TYR A 165 5.61 -42.74 -1.20
C TYR A 165 6.86 -41.91 -1.55
N GLU A 166 7.72 -42.39 -2.46
CA GLU A 166 8.88 -41.62 -2.93
C GLU A 166 8.47 -40.30 -3.60
N ASN A 167 7.44 -40.33 -4.47
CA ASN A 167 6.90 -39.13 -5.09
C ASN A 167 6.37 -38.11 -4.06
N ASN A 168 5.72 -38.59 -2.98
CA ASN A 168 5.22 -37.75 -1.89
C ASN A 168 6.37 -37.11 -1.10
N ILE A 169 7.46 -37.86 -0.86
CA ILE A 169 8.67 -37.30 -0.23
C ILE A 169 9.25 -36.19 -1.11
N GLU A 170 9.43 -36.44 -2.42
CA GLU A 170 9.95 -35.43 -3.35
C GLU A 170 9.06 -34.18 -3.40
N GLU A 171 7.73 -34.33 -3.30
CA GLU A 171 6.81 -33.20 -3.19
C GLU A 171 7.05 -32.38 -1.92
N ILE A 172 7.13 -33.05 -0.77
CA ILE A 172 7.36 -32.40 0.53
C ILE A 172 8.74 -31.73 0.59
N GLU A 173 9.77 -32.34 0.01
CA GLU A 173 11.12 -31.78 -0.11
C GLU A 173 11.11 -30.41 -0.81
N LYS A 174 10.29 -30.24 -1.85
CA LYS A 174 10.12 -28.92 -2.52
C LYS A 174 9.58 -27.85 -1.57
N HIS A 175 8.84 -28.22 -0.52
CA HIS A 175 8.30 -27.28 0.46
C HIS A 175 9.27 -26.94 1.60
N PHE A 176 10.30 -27.76 1.86
CA PHE A 176 11.40 -27.35 2.73
C PHE A 176 12.15 -26.17 2.13
N LYS A 177 12.32 -26.15 0.81
CA LYS A 177 12.87 -24.97 0.12
C LYS A 177 12.00 -23.72 0.29
N CYS A 178 10.67 -23.88 0.37
CA CYS A 178 9.80 -22.74 0.67
C CYS A 178 10.11 -22.17 2.06
N ALA A 179 10.37 -23.01 3.06
CA ALA A 179 10.75 -22.59 4.40
C ALA A 179 12.03 -21.75 4.42
N GLU A 180 13.04 -22.18 3.67
CA GLU A 180 14.31 -21.45 3.53
C GLU A 180 14.12 -20.08 2.89
N LEU A 181 13.28 -19.99 1.87
CA LEU A 181 13.05 -18.77 1.10
C LEU A 181 11.92 -17.88 1.64
N GLY A 182 11.21 -18.30 2.69
CA GLY A 182 9.98 -17.65 3.16
C GLY A 182 10.18 -16.20 3.58
N GLU A 183 11.24 -15.91 4.33
CA GLU A 183 11.53 -14.54 4.78
C GLU A 183 11.94 -13.64 3.60
N ALA A 184 12.78 -14.17 2.71
CA ALA A 184 13.19 -13.46 1.50
C ALA A 184 11.99 -13.14 0.59
N LYS A 185 11.04 -14.08 0.45
CA LYS A 185 9.77 -13.87 -0.27
C LYS A 185 8.97 -12.72 0.35
N LYS A 186 8.82 -12.70 1.68
CA LYS A 186 8.10 -11.65 2.41
C LYS A 186 8.73 -10.27 2.20
N ILE A 187 10.06 -10.18 2.20
CA ILE A 187 10.78 -8.92 1.93
C ILE A 187 10.50 -8.41 0.51
N VAL A 188 10.52 -9.29 -0.50
CA VAL A 188 10.19 -8.93 -1.90
C VAL A 188 8.73 -8.49 -2.03
N GLU A 189 7.78 -9.24 -1.46
CA GLU A 189 6.35 -8.90 -1.49
C GLU A 189 6.08 -7.54 -0.83
N MET A 190 6.73 -7.26 0.29
CA MET A 190 6.64 -5.97 0.98
C MET A 190 7.25 -4.82 0.15
N ALA A 191 8.35 -5.06 -0.59
CA ALA A 191 8.92 -4.06 -1.50
C ALA A 191 7.98 -3.72 -2.66
N ILE A 192 7.30 -4.72 -3.23
CA ILE A 192 6.27 -4.52 -4.25
C ILE A 192 5.14 -3.65 -3.68
N GLU A 193 4.62 -4.01 -2.50
CA GLU A 193 3.55 -3.27 -1.83
C GLU A 193 3.93 -1.82 -1.53
N ASN A 194 5.13 -1.58 -0.98
CA ASN A 194 5.64 -0.24 -0.65
C ASN A 194 5.96 0.64 -1.88
N GLY A 195 6.14 0.03 -3.04
CA GLY A 195 6.24 0.74 -4.31
C GLY A 195 4.90 1.25 -4.83
N GLN A 196 3.85 0.47 -4.58
CA GLN A 196 2.48 0.75 -5.02
C GLN A 196 1.70 1.65 -4.05
N LYS A 197 2.11 1.68 -2.78
CA LYS A 197 1.46 2.47 -1.74
C LYS A 197 2.45 3.46 -1.13
N VAL A 198 1.97 4.63 -0.72
CA VAL A 198 2.78 5.57 0.06
C VAL A 198 2.15 5.70 1.45
N PRO A 199 2.88 5.36 2.53
CA PRO A 199 2.37 5.46 3.89
C PRO A 199 2.27 6.92 4.34
N CYS A 200 1.23 7.23 5.11
CA CYS A 200 1.14 8.50 5.81
C CYS A 200 2.33 8.63 6.78
N PRO A 201 3.09 9.74 6.74
CA PRO A 201 4.29 9.91 7.55
C PRO A 201 4.03 10.03 9.07
N GLU A 202 2.77 10.22 9.49
CA GLU A 202 2.42 10.35 10.90
C GLU A 202 1.92 9.03 11.50
N CYS A 203 0.97 8.36 10.83
CA CYS A 203 0.30 7.17 11.39
C CYS A 203 0.56 5.87 10.61
N GLY A 204 1.36 5.91 9.53
CA GLY A 204 1.71 4.73 8.74
C GLY A 204 0.61 4.18 7.84
N LEU A 205 -0.60 4.78 7.83
CA LEU A 205 -1.68 4.31 6.95
C LEU A 205 -1.26 4.48 5.48
N ALA A 206 -1.10 3.36 4.77
CA ALA A 206 -0.68 3.32 3.38
C ALA A 206 -1.86 3.21 2.42
N GLY A 207 -1.76 3.92 1.30
CA GLY A 207 -2.75 3.91 0.23
C GLY A 207 -2.13 4.14 -1.14
N MET A 208 -2.82 3.64 -2.15
CA MET A 208 -2.59 4.00 -3.54
C MET A 208 -3.43 5.23 -3.87
N LYS A 209 -2.88 6.13 -4.67
CA LYS A 209 -3.57 7.32 -5.14
C LYS A 209 -4.36 7.00 -6.42
N ASP A 210 -5.38 7.79 -6.72
CA ASP A 210 -6.27 7.62 -7.88
C ASP A 210 -6.45 8.88 -8.74
N ASP A 211 -5.70 9.95 -8.45
CA ASP A 211 -5.65 11.19 -9.23
C ASP A 211 -4.20 11.73 -9.31
N ALA A 212 -3.95 12.75 -10.15
CA ALA A 212 -2.62 13.34 -10.33
C ALA A 212 -2.19 14.30 -9.19
N CYS A 213 -3.08 14.75 -8.31
CA CYS A 213 -2.81 15.86 -7.37
C CYS A 213 -1.95 15.41 -6.19
N THR A 214 -0.67 15.75 -6.11
CA THR A 214 0.25 15.15 -5.12
C THR A 214 -0.08 15.43 -3.65
N HIS A 215 -1.03 16.28 -3.32
CA HIS A 215 -1.45 16.55 -1.94
C HIS A 215 -2.43 15.50 -1.40
N MET A 216 -2.17 15.04 -0.17
CA MET A 216 -2.99 14.05 0.52
C MET A 216 -3.39 14.55 1.90
N THR A 217 -4.56 14.13 2.36
CA THR A 217 -4.99 14.25 3.76
C THR A 217 -5.26 12.86 4.30
N CYS A 218 -4.54 12.46 5.35
CA CYS A 218 -4.73 11.14 5.94
C CYS A 218 -6.13 11.02 6.56
N PRO A 219 -6.93 10.01 6.20
CA PRO A 219 -8.28 9.88 6.75
C PRO A 219 -8.29 9.47 8.23
N GLU A 220 -7.22 8.85 8.74
CA GLU A 220 -7.13 8.41 10.14
C GLU A 220 -6.67 9.54 11.07
N CYS A 221 -5.52 10.18 10.78
CA CYS A 221 -4.93 11.20 11.65
C CYS A 221 -5.10 12.64 11.16
N GLN A 222 -5.71 12.86 9.98
CA GLN A 222 -5.92 14.19 9.37
C GLN A 222 -4.63 14.95 9.01
N THR A 223 -3.46 14.30 9.04
CA THR A 223 -2.20 14.91 8.58
C THR A 223 -2.27 15.25 7.09
N TYR A 224 -1.90 16.48 6.74
CA TYR A 224 -1.63 16.91 5.35
C TYR A 224 -0.19 16.55 4.97
N TRP A 225 0.00 15.97 3.79
CA TRP A 225 1.30 15.50 3.33
C TRP A 225 1.37 15.40 1.81
N CYS A 226 2.58 15.34 1.25
CA CYS A 226 2.82 15.22 -0.18
C CYS A 226 3.05 13.74 -0.55
N TYR A 227 2.21 13.19 -1.41
CA TYR A 227 2.29 11.82 -1.92
C TYR A 227 3.60 11.52 -2.65
N PHE A 228 4.12 12.52 -3.36
CA PHE A 228 5.32 12.39 -4.18
C PHE A 228 6.58 12.14 -3.33
N CYS A 229 6.85 13.00 -2.34
CA CYS A 229 8.00 12.85 -1.45
C CYS A 229 7.72 12.07 -0.16
N GLY A 230 6.45 11.81 0.16
CA GLY A 230 6.05 11.13 1.39
C GLY A 230 6.21 11.96 2.67
N LEU A 231 6.50 13.26 2.59
CA LEU A 231 6.74 14.12 3.74
C LEU A 231 5.46 14.81 4.21
N LYS A 232 5.32 15.02 5.53
CA LYS A 232 4.25 15.84 6.10
C LYS A 232 4.43 17.29 5.71
N GLU A 233 3.32 18.03 5.70
CA GLU A 233 3.30 19.43 5.29
C GLU A 233 4.38 20.25 5.99
N ILE A 234 4.59 20.08 7.30
CA ILE A 234 5.57 20.88 8.07
C ILE A 234 7.03 20.57 7.72
N ASP A 235 7.31 19.39 7.16
CA ASP A 235 8.68 18.96 6.80
C ASP A 235 9.01 19.20 5.32
N CYS A 236 8.02 19.58 4.51
CA CYS A 236 8.22 19.89 3.10
C CYS A 236 9.03 21.19 2.93
N ASP A 237 9.96 21.22 1.98
CA ASP A 237 10.60 22.48 1.54
C ASP A 237 9.55 23.42 0.97
N LYS A 238 9.49 24.67 1.41
CA LYS A 238 8.46 25.64 1.00
C LYS A 238 9.09 26.96 0.61
N SER A 239 8.45 27.67 -0.31
CA SER A 239 8.83 29.05 -0.58
C SER A 239 8.61 29.95 0.64
N ILE A 240 9.53 30.89 0.86
CA ILE A 240 9.48 31.88 1.94
C ILE A 240 8.63 33.10 1.51
N SER A 241 7.73 32.95 0.51
CA SER A 241 7.07 34.11 -0.10
C SER A 241 6.41 35.01 0.97
N ALA A 242 6.81 36.28 0.97
CA ALA A 242 6.47 37.26 2.02
C ALA A 242 4.98 37.67 2.04
N SER A 243 4.13 37.00 1.26
CA SER A 243 2.69 37.26 1.29
C SER A 243 2.06 36.61 2.53
N THR A 244 1.86 37.44 3.55
CA THR A 244 1.14 37.15 4.79
C THR A 244 -0.38 37.15 4.59
N THR A 245 -0.87 37.04 3.35
CA THR A 245 -2.30 36.86 3.11
C THR A 245 -2.71 35.50 3.64
N GLU A 246 -3.47 35.50 4.74
CA GLU A 246 -3.91 34.36 5.56
C GLU A 246 -4.69 33.25 4.82
N SER A 247 -4.82 33.30 3.49
CA SER A 247 -5.76 32.46 2.73
C SER A 247 -5.14 31.32 1.92
N VAL A 248 -3.81 31.13 1.90
CA VAL A 248 -3.18 30.05 1.12
C VAL A 248 -2.87 28.87 2.05
N ILE A 249 -3.38 27.67 1.72
CA ILE A 249 -3.07 26.45 2.46
C ILE A 249 -1.55 26.20 2.36
N PRO A 250 -0.82 26.04 3.47
CA PRO A 250 0.64 26.15 3.42
C PRO A 250 1.36 25.03 2.66
N ILE A 251 0.68 23.91 2.34
CA ILE A 251 1.25 22.84 1.53
C ILE A 251 1.51 23.24 0.07
N TYR A 252 0.70 24.14 -0.52
CA TYR A 252 0.90 24.57 -1.92
C TYR A 252 2.22 25.31 -2.16
N ARG A 253 2.80 25.90 -1.11
CA ARG A 253 4.12 26.54 -1.19
C ARG A 253 5.25 25.54 -1.44
N HIS A 254 4.99 24.25 -1.24
CA HIS A 254 5.91 23.17 -1.57
C HIS A 254 6.05 22.97 -3.09
N ASN A 255 5.07 23.39 -3.89
CA ASN A 255 5.11 23.25 -5.33
C ASN A 255 5.54 24.53 -6.05
N GLU A 256 5.83 25.62 -5.34
CA GLU A 256 6.29 26.84 -6.00
C GLU A 256 7.73 26.65 -6.51
N SER A 257 7.97 26.89 -7.80
CA SER A 257 9.30 26.77 -8.42
C SER A 257 9.93 25.38 -8.25
N TRP A 258 9.11 24.33 -8.30
CA TRP A 258 9.58 22.94 -8.20
C TRP A 258 10.43 22.54 -9.41
N GLU A 259 10.18 23.17 -10.56
CA GLU A 259 10.89 22.98 -11.84
C GLU A 259 12.39 23.30 -11.74
N ILE A 260 12.76 24.19 -10.82
CA ILE A 260 14.14 24.65 -10.62
C ILE A 260 14.70 24.30 -9.23
N ASN A 261 13.90 23.65 -8.38
CA ASN A 261 14.29 23.27 -7.03
C ASN A 261 13.95 21.79 -6.78
N PRO A 262 14.95 20.89 -6.84
CA PRO A 262 14.72 19.44 -6.71
C PRO A 262 14.25 19.00 -5.32
N LYS A 263 14.22 19.90 -4.32
CA LYS A 263 13.65 19.63 -2.99
C LYS A 263 12.14 19.84 -2.93
N ARG A 264 11.55 20.38 -4.00
CA ARG A 264 10.12 20.67 -4.14
C ARG A 264 9.49 19.68 -5.10
N CYS A 265 8.20 19.43 -4.92
CA CYS A 265 7.48 18.45 -5.71
C CYS A 265 6.48 19.13 -6.64
N PRO A 266 6.16 18.52 -7.79
CA PRO A 266 5.08 19.00 -8.65
C PRO A 266 3.74 18.94 -7.91
N MET A 267 2.84 19.88 -8.19
CA MET A 267 1.46 19.84 -7.65
C MET A 267 0.63 18.74 -8.33
N TYR A 268 0.85 18.54 -9.63
CA TYR A 268 0.23 17.48 -10.42
C TYR A 268 1.32 16.69 -11.12
N LEU A 269 1.23 15.35 -11.11
CA LEU A 269 2.21 14.50 -11.82
C LEU A 269 2.30 14.82 -13.31
N THR A 270 1.21 15.28 -13.94
CA THR A 270 1.18 15.69 -15.34
C THR A 270 2.03 16.94 -15.63
N ALA A 271 2.42 17.72 -14.63
CA ALA A 271 3.31 18.87 -14.83
C ALA A 271 4.78 18.45 -15.04
N VAL A 272 5.13 17.19 -14.73
CA VAL A 272 6.51 16.71 -14.89
C VAL A 272 6.91 16.59 -16.35
N CYS A 273 5.97 16.32 -17.26
CA CYS A 273 6.25 16.26 -18.70
C CYS A 273 6.65 17.63 -19.30
N ASP A 274 6.46 18.74 -18.57
CA ASP A 274 6.91 20.06 -19.03
C ASP A 274 8.43 20.25 -18.90
N ILE A 275 9.11 19.41 -18.09
CA ILE A 275 10.56 19.46 -17.87
C ILE A 275 11.29 18.16 -18.21
N ASP A 276 10.61 17.02 -18.14
CA ASP A 276 11.17 15.69 -18.46
C ASP A 276 10.37 15.05 -19.59
N ASP A 277 10.93 15.05 -20.80
CA ASP A 277 10.32 14.50 -22.01
C ASP A 277 10.01 13.00 -21.91
N ASN A 278 10.66 12.27 -20.99
CA ASN A 278 10.36 10.84 -20.77
C ASN A 278 9.12 10.63 -19.90
N TRP A 279 8.65 11.68 -19.22
CA TRP A 279 7.48 11.60 -18.36
C TRP A 279 6.19 11.66 -19.20
N PRO A 280 5.23 10.75 -19.01
CA PRO A 280 4.01 10.72 -19.81
C PRO A 280 3.13 11.95 -19.53
N SER A 281 2.24 12.30 -20.47
CA SER A 281 1.32 13.45 -20.31
C SER A 281 -0.10 13.06 -19.88
N ASP A 282 -0.48 11.78 -20.04
CA ASP A 282 -1.76 11.27 -19.54
C ASP A 282 -1.71 11.07 -18.02
N GLU A 283 -2.79 11.46 -17.32
CA GLU A 283 -2.87 11.41 -15.87
C GLU A 283 -2.70 9.99 -15.30
N ASN A 284 -3.28 8.97 -15.94
CA ASN A 284 -3.15 7.58 -15.46
C ASN A 284 -1.74 7.06 -15.75
N GLU A 285 -1.21 7.34 -16.95
CA GLU A 285 0.15 6.94 -17.32
C GLU A 285 1.20 7.59 -16.40
N CYS A 286 1.02 8.86 -15.99
CA CYS A 286 1.87 9.54 -15.01
C CYS A 286 1.92 8.80 -13.67
N LEU A 287 0.74 8.38 -13.20
CA LEU A 287 0.61 7.71 -11.92
C LEU A 287 1.21 6.29 -11.97
N GLU A 288 0.93 5.55 -13.04
CA GLU A 288 1.54 4.25 -13.30
C GLU A 288 3.07 4.34 -13.41
N TYR A 289 3.58 5.36 -14.12
CA TYR A 289 5.02 5.60 -14.26
C TYR A 289 5.67 5.93 -12.91
N PHE A 290 5.08 6.82 -12.11
CA PHE A 290 5.54 7.12 -10.75
C PHE A 290 5.62 5.87 -9.88
N HIS A 291 4.56 5.05 -9.88
CA HIS A 291 4.52 3.80 -9.11
C HIS A 291 5.52 2.76 -9.62
N ARG A 292 5.71 2.66 -10.94
CA ARG A 292 6.71 1.79 -11.55
C ARG A 292 8.11 2.14 -11.06
N ILE A 293 8.54 3.40 -11.18
CA ILE A 293 9.87 3.85 -10.74
C ILE A 293 10.04 3.62 -9.23
N ARG A 294 9.01 3.92 -8.43
CA ARG A 294 9.04 3.71 -6.99
C ARG A 294 9.18 2.22 -6.62
N SER A 295 8.39 1.34 -7.24
CA SER A 295 8.50 -0.12 -7.06
C SER A 295 9.88 -0.64 -7.46
N LEU A 296 10.43 -0.19 -8.59
CA LEU A 296 11.77 -0.58 -9.01
C LEU A 296 12.85 -0.12 -8.02
N LYS A 297 12.72 1.06 -7.40
CA LYS A 297 13.63 1.49 -6.31
C LYS A 297 13.62 0.55 -5.11
N PHE A 298 12.44 0.16 -4.63
CA PHE A 298 12.35 -0.78 -3.52
C PHE A 298 12.85 -2.17 -3.91
N LEU A 299 12.50 -2.66 -5.09
CA LEU A 299 12.96 -3.94 -5.60
C LEU A 299 14.48 -3.97 -5.81
N ARG A 300 15.10 -2.88 -6.29
CA ARG A 300 16.57 -2.77 -6.43
C ARG A 300 17.26 -2.86 -5.08
N ARG A 301 16.75 -2.17 -4.05
CA ARG A 301 17.28 -2.26 -2.68
C ARG A 301 17.19 -3.69 -2.14
N VAL A 302 16.05 -4.37 -2.35
CA VAL A 302 15.89 -5.78 -1.94
C VAL A 302 16.80 -6.71 -2.72
N TYR A 303 16.98 -6.45 -4.02
CA TYR A 303 17.90 -7.20 -4.87
C TYR A 303 19.36 -7.07 -4.39
N GLU A 304 19.79 -5.86 -4.03
CA GLU A 304 21.11 -5.60 -3.43
C GLU A 304 21.26 -6.24 -2.06
N GLN A 305 20.20 -6.24 -1.24
CA GLN A 305 20.19 -6.83 0.10
C GLN A 305 20.26 -8.37 0.08
N LEU A 306 19.44 -9.02 -0.76
CA LEU A 306 19.32 -10.48 -0.79
C LEU A 306 20.34 -11.13 -1.73
N GLY A 307 20.81 -10.40 -2.74
CA GLY A 307 21.69 -10.89 -3.78
C GLY A 307 20.97 -11.59 -4.93
N ALA A 308 21.63 -11.62 -6.09
CA ALA A 308 21.10 -12.16 -7.35
C ALA A 308 20.59 -13.60 -7.23
N GLU A 309 21.38 -14.45 -6.58
CA GLU A 309 21.10 -15.89 -6.46
C GLU A 309 19.80 -16.17 -5.68
N VAL A 310 19.55 -15.44 -4.59
CA VAL A 310 18.34 -15.60 -3.78
C VAL A 310 17.12 -15.13 -4.55
N ILE A 311 17.23 -14.00 -5.28
CA ILE A 311 16.13 -13.49 -6.11
C ILE A 311 15.81 -14.46 -7.26
N GLU A 312 16.82 -15.05 -7.89
CA GLU A 312 16.62 -16.05 -8.95
C GLU A 312 15.92 -17.31 -8.40
N GLN A 313 16.35 -17.82 -7.23
CA GLN A 313 15.68 -18.93 -6.55
C GLN A 313 14.24 -18.60 -6.16
N LEU A 314 13.97 -17.37 -5.70
CA LEU A 314 12.62 -16.91 -5.39
C LEU A 314 11.73 -16.88 -6.63
N ASN A 315 12.24 -16.34 -7.74
CA ASN A 315 11.46 -16.25 -8.97
C ASN A 315 11.21 -17.63 -9.58
N GLU A 316 12.20 -18.51 -9.59
CA GLU A 316 12.01 -19.90 -10.03
C GLU A 316 10.96 -20.64 -9.19
N ARG A 317 11.00 -20.46 -7.86
CA ARG A 317 10.13 -21.20 -6.95
C ARG A 317 8.71 -20.64 -6.86
N PHE A 318 8.55 -19.33 -6.86
CA PHE A 318 7.29 -18.66 -6.57
C PHE A 318 6.76 -17.79 -7.72
N GLY A 319 7.60 -17.47 -8.70
CA GLY A 319 7.27 -16.49 -9.74
C GLY A 319 7.03 -15.09 -9.19
N THR A 320 7.58 -14.74 -8.01
CA THR A 320 7.24 -13.48 -7.33
C THR A 320 7.56 -12.24 -8.17
N ILE A 321 8.69 -12.25 -8.90
CA ILE A 321 9.07 -11.13 -9.76
C ILE A 321 8.21 -11.13 -11.03
N ASP A 322 8.07 -12.27 -11.69
CA ASP A 322 7.26 -12.39 -12.91
C ASP A 322 5.79 -12.01 -12.67
N ALA A 323 5.21 -12.45 -11.55
CA ALA A 323 3.84 -12.15 -11.16
C ALA A 323 3.63 -10.67 -10.77
N SER A 324 4.71 -9.96 -10.42
CA SER A 324 4.67 -8.54 -10.08
C SER A 324 4.68 -7.60 -11.29
N GLY A 325 4.91 -8.14 -12.50
CA GLY A 325 4.96 -7.37 -13.74
C GLY A 325 6.27 -6.63 -14.01
N PHE A 326 7.32 -6.90 -13.22
CA PHE A 326 8.66 -6.34 -13.42
C PHE A 326 9.60 -7.39 -14.00
N ALA A 327 10.46 -6.99 -14.94
CA ALA A 327 11.57 -7.84 -15.40
C ALA A 327 12.78 -7.70 -14.46
N LEU A 328 13.58 -8.76 -14.35
CA LEU A 328 14.82 -8.71 -13.55
C LEU A 328 15.82 -7.67 -14.08
N ASP A 329 15.88 -7.47 -15.39
CA ASP A 329 16.76 -6.47 -16.00
C ASP A 329 16.33 -5.04 -15.64
N ASP A 330 15.02 -4.75 -15.58
CA ASP A 330 14.50 -3.45 -15.12
C ASP A 330 14.97 -3.17 -13.68
N ILE A 331 14.81 -4.17 -12.80
CA ILE A 331 15.22 -4.06 -11.40
C ILE A 331 16.71 -3.73 -11.29
N ARG A 332 17.55 -4.33 -12.14
CA ARG A 332 19.01 -4.18 -12.10
C ARG A 332 19.51 -2.89 -12.75
N TYR A 333 18.93 -2.52 -13.90
CA TYR A 333 19.58 -1.61 -14.84
C TYR A 333 18.74 -0.40 -15.25
N GLU A 334 17.43 -0.39 -15.01
CA GLU A 334 16.59 0.76 -15.35
C GLU A 334 17.13 2.02 -14.65
N ASP A 335 17.09 3.16 -15.34
CA ASP A 335 17.33 4.44 -14.68
C ASP A 335 16.16 4.72 -13.73
N LEU A 336 16.48 4.93 -12.45
CA LEU A 336 15.50 5.20 -11.40
C LEU A 336 15.48 6.68 -11.02
N THR A 337 16.12 7.54 -11.82
CA THR A 337 15.96 8.98 -11.69
C THR A 337 14.49 9.32 -11.87
N LEU A 338 13.90 9.97 -10.86
CA LEU A 338 12.45 10.20 -10.85
C LEU A 338 12.05 11.37 -11.76
N ILE A 339 12.88 12.42 -11.80
CA ILE A 339 12.68 13.58 -12.66
C ILE A 339 14.06 13.95 -13.20
N ASN A 340 14.19 14.03 -14.52
CA ASN A 340 15.39 14.50 -15.19
C ASN A 340 15.31 16.02 -15.40
N TYR A 341 16.18 16.78 -14.73
CA TYR A 341 16.21 18.26 -14.84
C TYR A 341 17.15 18.77 -15.94
N ASP A 342 17.97 17.89 -16.54
CA ASP A 342 19.11 18.26 -17.40
C ASP A 342 18.70 18.86 -18.75
N ASN A 343 17.43 18.80 -19.15
CA ASN A 343 16.99 19.27 -20.47
C ASN A 343 16.74 20.80 -20.56
N HIS A 344 16.79 21.54 -19.44
CA HIS A 344 16.34 22.94 -19.42
C HIS A 344 17.47 24.00 -19.47
N ASP A 345 18.74 23.60 -19.45
CA ASP A 345 19.88 24.54 -19.39
C ASP A 345 20.18 25.29 -20.70
N ASP A 346 19.66 24.83 -21.84
CA ASP A 346 19.97 25.40 -23.17
C ASP A 346 19.21 26.70 -23.53
N MET A 347 18.36 27.24 -22.64
CA MET A 347 17.56 28.45 -22.93
C MET A 347 18.03 29.74 -22.22
N SER A 348 19.16 29.74 -21.51
CA SER A 348 19.53 30.86 -20.62
C SER A 348 20.48 31.92 -21.18
N ASP A 349 21.03 31.76 -22.39
CA ASP A 349 22.05 32.69 -22.90
C ASP A 349 21.50 33.90 -23.68
N GLU A 350 20.24 33.93 -24.13
CA GLU A 350 19.73 35.03 -24.97
C GLU A 350 18.87 36.09 -24.25
N GLU A 351 18.39 35.85 -23.02
CA GLU A 351 17.53 36.83 -22.32
C GLU A 351 18.24 37.64 -21.21
N ASN A 352 19.50 37.37 -20.90
CA ASN A 352 20.22 38.06 -19.83
C ASN A 352 21.00 39.32 -20.27
N GLU A 353 20.97 39.68 -21.57
CA GLU A 353 21.66 40.89 -22.07
C GLU A 353 20.90 42.21 -21.87
N CYS A 354 19.63 42.20 -21.42
CA CYS A 354 18.85 43.45 -21.28
C CYS A 354 18.72 44.03 -19.87
N ASN A 355 19.43 43.51 -18.85
CA ASN A 355 19.28 43.97 -17.46
C ASN A 355 20.54 44.53 -16.78
N VAL A 356 21.55 44.94 -17.55
CA VAL A 356 22.77 45.59 -17.01
C VAL A 356 22.72 47.11 -17.20
N ASP A 357 21.74 47.80 -16.62
CA ASP A 357 21.90 49.23 -16.32
C ASP A 357 20.85 49.76 -15.34
N MET A 358 21.04 49.52 -14.05
CA MET A 358 20.69 50.44 -12.95
C MET A 358 20.82 49.70 -11.61
N ARG A 359 21.96 49.89 -10.93
CA ARG A 359 22.08 50.11 -9.47
C ARG A 359 23.55 50.05 -9.03
N THR A 360 24.22 51.18 -9.16
CA THR A 360 25.30 51.56 -8.24
C THR A 360 24.67 52.23 -7.01
N ALA A 361 24.70 51.58 -5.85
CA ALA A 361 24.87 52.24 -4.54
C ALA A 361 24.80 51.21 -3.41
N ASP A 362 25.90 51.17 -2.64
CA ASP A 362 25.98 50.88 -1.20
C ASP A 362 25.29 49.63 -0.67
N ASN A 363 26.11 48.62 -0.34
CA ASN A 363 26.07 47.99 0.99
C ASN A 363 27.34 47.17 1.24
N THR A 364 28.19 47.69 2.12
CA THR A 364 29.20 46.95 2.87
C THR A 364 28.52 46.13 3.95
N LEU A 365 28.50 44.80 3.85
CA LEU A 365 28.32 43.90 5.00
C LEU A 365 29.01 42.55 4.75
N ASP A 366 30.00 42.31 5.61
CA ASP A 366 30.40 41.07 6.27
C ASP A 366 30.37 39.76 5.46
N GLU A 367 31.57 39.43 4.98
CA GLU A 367 32.04 38.09 4.64
C GLU A 367 32.00 37.16 5.88
N GLU A 368 31.91 35.85 5.61
CA GLU A 368 32.03 34.70 6.53
C GLU A 368 30.72 34.03 6.98
N ASN A 369 30.17 33.20 6.07
CA ASN A 369 29.67 31.86 6.44
C ASN A 369 29.54 30.98 5.18
N GLU A 370 30.65 30.39 4.74
CA GLU A 370 30.62 29.23 3.84
C GLU A 370 30.15 28.01 4.64
N TYR A 371 28.85 27.75 4.61
CA TYR A 371 28.27 26.49 5.07
C TYR A 371 28.25 25.49 3.90
N ASN A 372 29.33 24.72 3.78
CA ASN A 372 29.36 23.49 2.99
C ASN A 372 28.66 22.38 3.79
N GLY A 373 27.33 22.37 3.76
CA GLY A 373 26.53 21.25 4.25
C GLY A 373 26.15 20.35 3.08
N ASP A 374 26.67 19.12 3.09
CA ASP A 374 26.19 18.05 2.22
C ASP A 374 24.67 17.96 2.31
N ILE A 375 24.02 18.04 1.14
CA ILE A 375 22.57 18.05 1.00
C ILE A 375 22.05 16.64 1.34
N PRO A 376 21.14 16.48 2.31
CA PRO A 376 20.37 15.25 2.41
C PRO A 376 19.50 15.18 1.16
N THR A 377 19.80 14.26 0.25
CA THR A 377 18.81 13.81 -0.74
C THR A 377 17.63 13.25 0.04
N ALA A 378 16.42 13.35 -0.53
CA ALA A 378 15.20 12.73 0.03
C ALA A 378 15.25 11.18 -0.02
N ASP A 379 16.44 10.60 0.06
CA ASP A 379 16.67 9.29 0.61
C ASP A 379 16.40 9.38 2.12
N ASN A 380 15.12 9.47 2.48
CA ASN A 380 14.71 8.87 3.75
C ASN A 380 15.21 7.43 3.66
N GLU A 381 16.32 7.15 4.34
CA GLU A 381 16.72 5.80 4.73
C GLU A 381 15.57 5.25 5.56
N ILE A 382 14.52 4.79 4.88
CA ILE A 382 13.59 3.83 5.42
C ILE A 382 14.45 2.58 5.56
N TYR A 383 15.15 2.49 6.69
CA TYR A 383 15.56 1.21 7.21
C TYR A 383 14.28 0.39 7.21
N ILE A 384 14.23 -0.64 6.37
CA ILE A 384 13.25 -1.70 6.54
C ILE A 384 13.65 -2.32 7.88
N VAL A 385 13.08 -1.80 8.97
CA VAL A 385 13.24 -2.37 10.29
C VAL A 385 12.45 -3.67 10.24
N LEU A 386 13.17 -4.77 10.00
CA LEU A 386 12.65 -6.11 10.18
C LEU A 386 12.58 -6.34 11.69
N ASP A 387 11.43 -6.01 12.30
CA ASP A 387 11.10 -6.40 13.67
C ASP A 387 10.80 -7.91 13.78
#